data_AF-A0A0C9W2P7-F1
#
_entry.id   AF-A0A0C9W2P7-F1
#
_cell.length_a   1.000
_cell.length_b   1.000
_cell.length_c   1.000
_cell.angle_alpha   90.00
_cell.angle_beta   90.00
_cell.angle_gamma   90.00
#
_symmetry.space_group_name_H-M   'P 1'
#
loop_
_entity.id
_entity.type
_entity.pdbx_description
1 polymer ?
#
loop_
_entity_poly.entity_id
_entity_poly.type
_entity_poly.pdbx_seq_one_letter_code
_entity_poly.pdbx_strand_id
1 'polypeptide(L)'
;MLNIVQSLSRKYIQALQGLEVAEEGYRNLTANADQSLITQWIAQAEEAQTRHFADVTAMDIFDVQLQRAPTQVEMQLQLAEDPAQPRSARSVASWLSLGLKIEELQLRIVGLVKQAGANPTITKHLDIDRQKTCLDNMIDDFSRKATQYLAEDVLVSQGNTESDWHDIELGDEPILPLPSNISTNQCRDHGVSYLVDHELKLRQGQANDALHNIRIDLGHRSFLYCTAVCQAKHS
;
A
#
# COMPACT_ATOMS: atom_id res chain seq x y z
N MET A 1 42.02 16.74 21.64
CA MET A 1 42.19 15.80 20.49
C MET A 1 42.44 14.34 20.91
N LEU A 2 41.90 13.84 22.04
CA LEU A 2 42.25 12.50 22.56
C LEU A 2 41.28 11.35 22.22
N ASN A 3 40.17 11.60 21.51
CA ASN A 3 39.18 10.57 21.18
C ASN A 3 38.91 10.37 19.67
N ILE A 4 39.68 11.01 18.79
CA ILE A 4 39.47 10.93 17.33
C ILE A 4 39.78 9.52 16.81
N VAL A 5 40.86 8.89 17.27
CA VAL A 5 41.25 7.55 16.82
C VAL A 5 40.24 6.49 17.27
N GLN A 6 39.75 6.56 18.51
CA GLN A 6 38.73 5.65 19.02
C GLN A 6 37.36 5.87 18.34
N SER A 7 37.00 7.11 18.02
CA SER A 7 35.75 7.39 17.30
C SER A 7 35.82 6.92 15.84
N LEU A 8 36.96 7.11 15.16
CA LEU A 8 37.21 6.59 13.82
C LEU A 8 37.16 5.05 13.78
N SER A 9 37.82 4.38 14.73
CA SER A 9 37.80 2.91 14.80
C SER A 9 36.38 2.36 14.99
N ARG A 10 35.60 2.96 15.90
CA ARG A 10 34.19 2.59 16.09
C ARG A 10 33.32 2.87 14.87
N LYS A 11 33.49 4.04 14.22
CA LYS A 11 32.77 4.38 12.99
C LYS A 11 33.13 3.44 11.84
N TYR A 12 34.39 3.04 11.73
CA TYR A 12 34.84 2.08 10.72
C TYR A 12 34.21 0.70 10.94
N ILE A 13 34.16 0.21 12.18
CA ILE A 13 33.48 -1.06 12.50
C ILE A 13 31.98 -0.96 12.17
N GLN A 14 31.33 0.15 12.52
CA GLN A 14 29.92 0.39 12.17
C GLN A 14 29.70 0.48 10.66
N ALA A 15 30.62 1.09 9.92
CA ALA A 15 30.56 1.19 8.47
C ALA A 15 30.73 -0.18 7.79
N LEU A 16 31.61 -1.04 8.31
CA LEU A 16 31.76 -2.42 7.83
C LEU A 16 30.47 -3.24 8.03
N GLN A 17 29.86 -3.14 9.21
CA GLN A 17 28.57 -3.79 9.47
C GLN A 17 27.45 -3.22 8.58
N GLY A 18 27.43 -1.90 8.40
CA GLY A 18 26.47 -1.23 7.52
C GLY A 18 26.65 -1.62 6.05
N LEU A 19 27.88 -1.85 5.60
CA LEU A 19 28.19 -2.27 4.24
C LEU A 19 27.62 -3.67 3.95
N GLU A 20 27.81 -4.62 4.85
CA GLU A 20 27.29 -5.99 4.68
C GLU A 20 25.76 -5.98 4.53
N VAL A 21 25.06 -5.25 5.41
CA VAL A 21 23.60 -5.11 5.35
C VAL A 21 23.15 -4.39 4.08
N ALA A 22 23.87 -3.35 3.66
CA ALA A 22 23.56 -2.61 2.44
C ALA A 22 23.80 -3.45 1.18
N GLU A 23 24.86 -4.25 1.13
CA GLU A 23 25.15 -5.17 0.03
C GLU A 23 24.07 -6.24 -0.10
N GLU A 24 23.63 -6.84 1.02
CA GLU A 24 22.55 -7.81 1.02
C GLU A 24 21.24 -7.18 0.50
N GLY A 25 20.90 -5.99 1.00
CA GLY A 25 19.74 -5.23 0.52
C GLY A 25 19.82 -4.92 -0.97
N TYR A 26 20.99 -4.50 -1.46
CA TYR A 26 21.21 -4.22 -2.88
C TYR A 26 21.11 -5.47 -3.75
N ARG A 27 21.68 -6.61 -3.33
CA ARG A 27 21.55 -7.89 -4.05
C ARG A 27 20.10 -8.34 -4.13
N ASN A 28 19.36 -8.24 -3.02
CA ASN A 28 17.94 -8.59 -2.99
C ASN A 28 17.10 -7.70 -3.91
N LEU A 29 17.40 -6.40 -3.98
CA LEU A 29 16.72 -5.48 -4.89
C LEU A 29 17.05 -5.77 -6.36
N THR A 30 18.33 -5.97 -6.68
CA THR A 30 18.78 -6.21 -8.07
C THR A 30 18.36 -7.58 -8.60
N ALA A 31 18.23 -8.60 -7.76
CA ALA A 31 17.74 -9.91 -8.17
C ALA A 31 16.27 -9.92 -8.62
N ASN A 32 15.45 -9.00 -8.10
CA ASN A 32 14.01 -8.94 -8.35
C ASN A 32 13.60 -7.84 -9.32
N ALA A 33 14.52 -6.95 -9.71
CA ALA A 33 14.24 -5.82 -10.59
C ALA A 33 14.63 -6.13 -12.05
N ASP A 34 14.00 -5.43 -12.99
CA ASP A 34 14.33 -5.57 -14.40
C ASP A 34 15.75 -5.04 -14.70
N GLN A 35 16.53 -5.84 -15.43
CA GLN A 35 17.93 -5.54 -15.75
C GLN A 35 18.05 -4.25 -16.58
N SER A 36 17.04 -3.93 -17.38
CA SER A 36 17.01 -2.70 -18.19
C SER A 36 17.00 -1.46 -17.28
N LEU A 37 16.16 -1.47 -16.25
CA LEU A 37 16.01 -0.39 -15.27
C LEU A 37 17.25 -0.26 -14.39
N ILE A 38 17.82 -1.39 -13.96
CA ILE A 38 19.06 -1.38 -13.15
C ILE A 38 20.19 -0.70 -13.92
N THR A 39 20.37 -1.06 -15.19
CA THR A 39 21.42 -0.49 -16.04
C THR A 39 21.23 1.02 -16.21
N GLN A 40 19.97 1.44 -16.41
CA GLN A 40 19.63 2.86 -16.49
C GLN A 40 19.95 3.61 -15.19
N TRP A 41 19.55 3.07 -14.03
CA TRP A 41 19.80 3.70 -12.73
C TRP A 41 21.28 3.80 -12.40
N ILE A 42 22.09 2.79 -12.75
CA ILE A 42 23.55 2.83 -12.58
C ILE A 42 24.15 3.96 -13.43
N ALA A 43 23.80 4.02 -14.72
CA ALA A 43 24.31 5.06 -15.62
C ALA A 43 23.93 6.47 -15.12
N GLN A 44 22.69 6.64 -14.66
CA GLN A 44 22.20 7.89 -14.08
C GLN A 44 22.93 8.27 -12.78
N ALA A 45 23.20 7.30 -11.90
CA ALA A 45 23.96 7.53 -10.67
C ALA A 45 25.42 7.92 -10.94
N GLU A 46 26.08 7.27 -11.91
CA GLU A 46 27.44 7.63 -12.32
C GLU A 46 27.49 9.04 -12.94
N GLU A 47 26.53 9.38 -13.80
CA GLU A 47 26.42 10.71 -14.41
C GLU A 47 26.20 11.80 -13.34
N ALA A 48 25.32 11.55 -12.37
CA ALA A 48 25.12 12.45 -11.25
C ALA A 48 26.40 12.63 -10.41
N GLN A 49 27.10 11.54 -10.11
CA GLN A 49 28.33 11.57 -9.32
C GLN A 49 29.48 12.29 -10.04
N THR A 50 29.57 12.22 -11.37
CA THR A 50 30.57 12.99 -12.12
C THR A 50 30.24 14.48 -12.17
N ARG A 51 28.94 14.82 -12.27
CA ARG A 51 28.48 16.20 -12.40
C ARG A 51 28.36 16.96 -11.09
N HIS A 52 28.31 16.30 -9.93
CA HIS A 52 28.08 16.97 -8.65
C HIS A 52 29.09 18.08 -8.33
N PHE A 53 30.32 17.98 -8.84
CA PHE A 53 31.35 19.02 -8.65
C PHE A 53 31.07 20.30 -9.46
N ALA A 54 30.38 20.19 -10.59
CA ALA A 54 30.04 21.30 -11.47
C ALA A 54 28.63 21.85 -11.18
N ASP A 55 27.70 20.97 -10.81
CA ASP A 55 26.31 21.30 -10.50
C ASP A 55 25.83 20.42 -9.33
N VAL A 56 25.59 21.06 -8.18
CA VAL A 56 25.13 20.38 -6.97
C VAL A 56 23.74 19.76 -7.17
N THR A 57 22.90 20.33 -8.05
CA THR A 57 21.55 19.82 -8.34
C THR A 57 21.57 18.48 -9.10
N ALA A 58 22.72 18.09 -9.67
CA ALA A 58 22.87 16.76 -10.27
C ALA A 58 22.63 15.62 -9.27
N MET A 59 22.83 15.87 -7.97
CA MET A 59 22.55 14.91 -6.90
C MET A 59 21.06 14.80 -6.53
N ASP A 60 20.20 15.68 -7.03
CA ASP A 60 18.75 15.66 -6.76
C ASP A 60 18.06 14.42 -7.33
N ILE A 61 18.75 13.63 -8.16
CA ILE A 61 18.30 12.33 -8.63
C ILE A 61 18.14 11.30 -7.50
N PHE A 62 18.91 11.45 -6.42
CA PHE A 62 18.81 10.62 -5.23
C PHE A 62 17.71 11.11 -4.28
N ASP A 63 17.14 12.29 -4.55
CA ASP A 63 15.99 12.79 -3.80
C ASP A 63 14.70 12.12 -4.29
N VAL A 64 13.73 11.97 -3.38
CA VAL A 64 12.46 11.33 -3.69
C VAL A 64 11.58 12.32 -4.45
N GLN A 65 11.68 12.31 -5.78
CA GLN A 65 10.81 13.11 -6.65
C GLN A 65 9.37 12.57 -6.60
N LEU A 66 8.54 13.18 -5.75
CA LEU A 66 7.14 12.80 -5.54
C LEU A 66 6.25 13.28 -6.69
N GLN A 67 6.31 12.61 -7.85
CA GLN A 67 5.22 12.70 -8.82
C GLN A 67 3.98 12.03 -8.20
N ARG A 68 3.08 12.86 -7.66
CA ARG A 68 1.85 12.39 -7.02
C ARG A 68 0.91 11.85 -8.09
N ALA A 69 0.77 10.53 -8.11
CA ALA A 69 -0.26 9.87 -8.91
C ALA A 69 -1.66 10.16 -8.29
N PRO A 70 -2.74 10.05 -9.07
CA PRO A 70 -4.09 10.29 -8.56
C PRO A 70 -4.42 9.36 -7.39
N THR A 71 -4.83 9.94 -6.28
CA THR A 71 -5.25 9.24 -5.06
C THR A 71 -6.60 8.54 -5.25
N GLN A 72 -6.95 7.60 -4.36
CA GLN A 72 -8.26 6.95 -4.43
C GLN A 72 -9.42 7.95 -4.38
N VAL A 73 -9.29 9.00 -3.56
CA VAL A 73 -10.30 10.06 -3.43
C VAL A 73 -10.41 10.88 -4.72
N GLU A 74 -9.29 11.20 -5.36
CA GLU A 74 -9.28 11.90 -6.65
C GLU A 74 -9.85 11.03 -7.77
N MET A 75 -9.55 9.73 -7.78
CA MET A 75 -10.14 8.77 -8.73
C MET A 75 -11.65 8.63 -8.52
N GLN A 76 -12.11 8.62 -7.26
CA GLN A 76 -13.54 8.62 -6.94
C GLN A 76 -14.24 9.91 -7.41
N LEU A 77 -13.58 11.06 -7.25
CA LEU A 77 -14.11 12.33 -7.74
C LEU A 77 -14.20 12.35 -9.27
N GLN A 78 -13.15 11.89 -9.97
CA GLN A 78 -13.16 11.77 -11.43
C GLN A 78 -14.30 10.86 -11.93
N LEU A 79 -14.54 9.73 -11.26
CA LEU A 79 -15.67 8.85 -11.55
C LEU A 79 -17.03 9.51 -11.31
N ALA A 80 -17.11 10.42 -10.34
CA ALA A 80 -18.33 11.12 -9.97
C ALA A 80 -18.63 12.37 -10.83
N GLU A 81 -17.64 12.88 -11.56
CA GLU A 81 -17.70 14.06 -12.42
C GLU A 81 -17.78 13.71 -13.92
N ASP A 82 -17.46 12.47 -14.29
CA ASP A 82 -17.49 12.00 -15.68
C ASP A 82 -18.91 12.12 -16.29
N PRO A 83 -19.12 12.98 -17.32
CA PRO A 83 -20.43 13.21 -17.91
C PRO A 83 -20.94 12.02 -18.75
N ALA A 84 -20.06 11.06 -19.10
CA ALA A 84 -20.43 9.86 -19.83
C ALA A 84 -21.07 8.79 -18.92
N GLN A 85 -20.97 8.95 -17.60
CA GLN A 85 -21.43 7.96 -16.64
C GLN A 85 -22.90 8.17 -16.24
N PRO A 86 -23.61 7.11 -15.82
CA PRO A 86 -24.97 7.23 -15.31
C PRO A 86 -25.00 8.12 -14.06
N ARG A 87 -26.13 8.77 -13.79
CA ARG A 87 -26.31 9.61 -12.58
C ARG A 87 -26.03 8.86 -11.26
N SER A 88 -26.12 7.53 -11.27
CA SER A 88 -25.78 6.64 -10.16
C SER A 88 -24.28 6.37 -10.01
N ALA A 89 -23.42 6.77 -10.94
CA ALA A 89 -21.98 6.46 -10.88
C ALA A 89 -21.30 7.06 -9.64
N ARG A 90 -21.74 8.25 -9.20
CA ARG A 90 -21.27 8.83 -7.94
C ARG A 90 -21.59 7.96 -6.73
N SER A 91 -22.82 7.43 -6.67
CA SER A 91 -23.28 6.62 -5.54
C SER A 91 -22.68 5.21 -5.57
N VAL A 92 -22.50 4.66 -6.78
CA VAL A 92 -21.76 3.42 -7.06
C VAL A 92 -20.29 3.54 -6.64
N ALA A 93 -19.58 4.59 -7.08
CA ALA A 93 -18.17 4.79 -6.73
C ALA A 93 -18.00 4.96 -5.21
N SER A 94 -18.95 5.63 -4.56
CA SER A 94 -18.98 5.75 -3.10
C SER A 94 -19.22 4.41 -2.42
N TRP A 95 -20.12 3.58 -2.94
CA TRP A 95 -20.37 2.23 -2.44
C TRP A 95 -19.17 1.29 -2.63
N LEU A 96 -18.53 1.29 -3.80
CA LEU A 96 -17.30 0.53 -4.04
C LEU A 96 -16.16 1.00 -3.13
N SER A 97 -15.99 2.32 -2.95
CA SER A 97 -14.99 2.85 -2.02
C SER A 97 -15.24 2.42 -0.57
N LEU A 98 -16.50 2.24 -0.16
CA LEU A 98 -16.86 1.71 1.15
C LEU A 98 -16.43 0.24 1.26
N GLY A 99 -16.72 -0.58 0.25
CA GLY A 99 -16.29 -1.98 0.22
C GLY A 99 -14.77 -2.15 0.31
N LEU A 100 -14.00 -1.35 -0.45
CA LEU A 100 -12.54 -1.36 -0.38
C LEU A 100 -12.00 -0.96 1.01
N LYS A 101 -12.67 -0.03 1.70
CA LYS A 101 -12.31 0.34 3.08
C LYS A 101 -12.62 -0.77 4.09
N ILE A 102 -13.68 -1.55 3.86
CA ILE A 102 -14.00 -2.71 4.69
C ILE A 102 -12.90 -3.77 4.53
N GLU A 103 -12.48 -4.08 3.30
CA GLU A 103 -11.35 -5.01 3.05
C GLU A 103 -10.06 -4.53 3.74
N GLU A 104 -9.76 -3.22 3.68
CA GLU A 104 -8.58 -2.66 4.38
C GLU A 104 -8.69 -2.81 5.90
N LEU A 105 -9.87 -2.59 6.47
CA LEU A 105 -10.11 -2.72 7.91
C LEU A 105 -10.03 -4.19 8.36
N GLN A 106 -10.54 -5.14 7.58
CA GLN A 106 -10.37 -6.58 7.80
C GLN A 106 -8.88 -6.94 7.89
N LEU A 107 -8.10 -6.57 6.88
CA LEU A 107 -6.64 -6.80 6.87
C LEU A 107 -5.93 -6.15 8.06
N ARG A 108 -6.36 -4.96 8.48
CA ARG A 108 -5.82 -4.26 9.64
C ARG A 108 -6.12 -5.00 10.94
N ILE A 109 -7.35 -5.49 11.13
CA ILE A 109 -7.74 -6.29 12.30
C ILE A 109 -6.92 -7.57 12.34
N VAL A 110 -6.79 -8.28 11.22
CA VAL A 110 -5.93 -9.48 11.12
C VAL A 110 -4.49 -9.15 11.51
N GLY A 111 -3.94 -8.02 11.04
CA GLY A 111 -2.63 -7.54 11.43
C GLY A 111 -2.49 -7.28 12.93
N LEU A 112 -3.48 -6.63 13.54
CA LEU A 112 -3.49 -6.34 14.98
C LEU A 112 -3.62 -7.60 15.83
N VAL A 113 -4.47 -8.55 15.44
CA VAL A 113 -4.62 -9.85 16.11
C VAL A 113 -3.29 -10.60 16.09
N LYS A 114 -2.62 -10.65 14.94
CA LYS A 114 -1.27 -11.25 14.81
C LYS A 114 -0.24 -10.56 15.69
N GLN A 115 -0.26 -9.22 15.78
CA GLN A 115 0.66 -8.45 16.64
C GLN A 115 0.35 -8.57 18.14
N ALA A 116 -0.91 -8.85 18.50
CA ALA A 116 -1.32 -8.94 19.90
C ALA A 116 -0.93 -10.27 20.55
N GLY A 117 -0.69 -11.32 19.75
CA GLY A 117 -0.23 -12.64 20.20
C GLY A 117 -1.26 -13.38 21.05
N ALA A 118 -0.85 -14.51 21.66
CA ALA A 118 -1.76 -15.39 22.41
C ALA A 118 -2.36 -14.77 23.69
N ASN A 119 -1.75 -13.71 24.24
CA ASN A 119 -2.20 -13.03 25.46
C ASN A 119 -2.19 -11.50 25.27
N PRO A 120 -3.20 -10.94 24.59
CA PRO A 120 -3.29 -9.51 24.36
C PRO A 120 -3.54 -8.74 25.67
N THR A 121 -2.92 -7.57 25.81
CA THR A 121 -3.26 -6.61 26.88
C THR A 121 -4.73 -6.18 26.74
N ILE A 122 -5.44 -6.01 27.85
CA ILE A 122 -6.87 -5.63 27.90
C ILE A 122 -7.18 -4.42 26.99
N THR A 123 -6.27 -3.44 26.93
CA THR A 123 -6.41 -2.27 26.04
C THR A 123 -6.40 -2.63 24.56
N LYS A 124 -5.47 -3.50 24.13
CA LYS A 124 -5.41 -3.99 22.74
C LYS A 124 -6.64 -4.80 22.38
N HIS A 125 -7.14 -5.63 23.31
CA HIS A 125 -8.37 -6.38 23.11
C HIS A 125 -9.56 -5.44 22.90
N LEU A 126 -9.70 -4.41 23.75
CA LEU A 126 -10.76 -3.40 23.61
C LEU A 126 -10.68 -2.65 22.27
N ASP A 127 -9.47 -2.33 21.80
CA ASP A 127 -9.29 -1.66 20.52
C ASP A 127 -9.63 -2.57 19.33
N ILE A 128 -9.29 -3.86 19.40
CA ILE A 128 -9.71 -4.86 18.41
C ILE A 128 -11.24 -4.98 18.39
N ASP A 129 -11.88 -5.08 19.55
CA ASP A 129 -13.34 -5.19 19.65
C ASP A 129 -14.04 -3.96 19.06
N ARG A 130 -13.52 -2.76 19.33
CA ARG A 130 -14.03 -1.51 18.73
C ARG A 130 -13.92 -1.51 17.21
N GLN A 131 -12.80 -1.99 16.67
CA GLN A 131 -12.62 -2.09 15.23
C GLN A 131 -13.56 -3.12 14.61
N LYS A 132 -13.80 -4.26 15.28
CA LYS A 132 -14.79 -5.26 14.85
C LYS A 132 -16.21 -4.70 14.83
N THR A 133 -16.64 -4.03 15.90
CA THR A 133 -17.96 -3.37 15.91
C THR A 133 -18.09 -2.30 14.82
N CYS A 134 -17.02 -1.55 14.54
CA CYS A 134 -17.00 -0.60 13.43
C CYS A 134 -17.14 -1.33 12.08
N LEU A 135 -16.41 -2.43 11.90
CA LEU A 135 -16.46 -3.28 10.72
C LEU A 135 -17.88 -3.82 10.48
N ASP A 136 -18.53 -4.36 11.51
CA ASP A 136 -19.89 -4.90 11.42
C ASP A 136 -20.88 -3.83 10.93
N ASN A 137 -20.82 -2.62 11.50
CA ASN A 137 -21.67 -1.51 11.06
C ASN A 137 -21.41 -1.10 9.60
N MET A 138 -20.15 -1.16 9.15
CA MET A 138 -19.79 -0.86 7.77
C MET A 138 -20.29 -1.95 6.81
N ILE A 139 -20.18 -3.22 7.21
CA ILE A 139 -20.70 -4.37 6.45
C ILE A 139 -22.22 -4.28 6.31
N ASP A 140 -22.93 -3.92 7.38
CA ASP A 140 -24.38 -3.74 7.35
C ASP A 140 -24.79 -2.60 6.39
N ASP A 141 -24.10 -1.46 6.43
CA ASP A 141 -24.35 -0.35 5.50
C ASP A 141 -24.03 -0.71 4.05
N PHE A 142 -22.94 -1.46 3.83
CA PHE A 142 -22.55 -1.96 2.52
C PHE A 142 -23.59 -2.92 1.96
N SER A 143 -24.02 -3.90 2.75
CA SER A 143 -25.01 -4.92 2.38
C SER A 143 -26.37 -4.31 2.07
N ARG A 144 -26.82 -3.33 2.87
CA ARG A 144 -28.05 -2.58 2.61
C ARG A 144 -28.03 -1.84 1.28
N LYS A 145 -26.88 -1.31 0.87
CA LYS A 145 -26.71 -0.59 -0.41
C LYS A 145 -26.48 -1.54 -1.58
N ALA A 146 -26.00 -2.75 -1.34
CA ALA A 146 -25.72 -3.74 -2.37
C ALA A 146 -26.97 -4.09 -3.20
N THR A 147 -28.13 -4.20 -2.55
CA THR A 147 -29.43 -4.47 -3.20
C THR A 147 -29.85 -3.37 -4.20
N GLN A 148 -29.25 -2.19 -4.15
CA GLN A 148 -29.52 -1.09 -5.09
C GLN A 148 -28.71 -1.20 -6.39
N TYR A 149 -27.62 -1.97 -6.38
CA TYR A 149 -26.64 -2.02 -7.48
C TYR A 149 -26.42 -3.43 -8.03
N LEU A 150 -26.61 -4.47 -7.22
CA LEU A 150 -26.46 -5.87 -7.59
C LEU A 150 -27.84 -6.55 -7.62
N ALA A 151 -27.98 -7.51 -8.53
CA ALA A 151 -29.13 -8.39 -8.56
C ALA A 151 -29.06 -9.43 -7.42
N GLU A 152 -30.23 -9.87 -6.94
CA GLU A 152 -30.37 -10.70 -5.75
C GLU A 152 -29.75 -12.11 -5.91
N ASP A 153 -29.67 -12.60 -7.14
CA ASP A 153 -28.97 -13.83 -7.54
C ASP A 153 -27.45 -13.78 -7.31
N VAL A 154 -26.82 -12.62 -7.53
CA VAL A 154 -25.38 -12.40 -7.29
C VAL A 154 -25.05 -12.40 -5.79
N LEU A 155 -25.97 -11.93 -4.94
CA LEU A 155 -25.79 -11.87 -3.48
C LEU A 155 -25.87 -13.26 -2.82
N VAL A 156 -26.64 -14.19 -3.40
CA VAL A 156 -26.86 -15.54 -2.85
C VAL A 156 -25.76 -16.53 -3.25
N SER A 157 -25.07 -16.31 -4.38
CA SER A 157 -24.08 -17.26 -4.91
C SER A 157 -22.76 -17.33 -4.13
N GLN A 158 -22.47 -16.40 -3.22
CA GLN A 158 -21.20 -16.40 -2.47
C GLN A 158 -21.14 -17.46 -1.34
N GLY A 159 -22.23 -18.16 -1.03
CA GLY A 159 -22.28 -19.14 0.05
C GLY A 159 -21.61 -20.50 -0.23
N ASN A 160 -21.04 -20.75 -1.41
CA ASN A 160 -20.60 -22.11 -1.77
C ASN A 160 -19.36 -22.18 -2.69
N THR A 161 -18.32 -21.38 -2.41
CA THR A 161 -17.01 -21.56 -3.08
C THR A 161 -16.10 -22.38 -2.18
N GLU A 162 -16.11 -23.70 -2.40
CA GLU A 162 -15.15 -24.66 -1.85
C GLU A 162 -13.77 -24.32 -2.45
N SER A 163 -13.05 -23.40 -1.81
CA SER A 163 -11.72 -22.96 -2.24
C SER A 163 -10.66 -23.67 -1.40
N ASP A 164 -9.91 -24.56 -2.04
CA ASP A 164 -8.82 -25.38 -1.50
C ASP A 164 -7.55 -24.56 -1.20
N TRP A 165 -7.69 -23.50 -0.40
CA TRP A 165 -6.59 -22.67 0.11
C TRP A 165 -6.61 -22.69 1.64
N HIS A 166 -6.44 -23.87 2.23
CA HIS A 166 -6.24 -24.03 3.66
C HIS A 166 -4.74 -23.95 3.96
N ASP A 167 -4.29 -22.82 4.53
CA ASP A 167 -3.24 -22.76 5.58
C ASP A 167 -2.88 -21.33 6.06
N ILE A 168 -3.82 -20.40 6.01
CA ILE A 168 -3.78 -19.23 6.88
C ILE A 168 -5.17 -19.16 7.51
N GLU A 169 -5.27 -19.35 8.82
CA GLU A 169 -6.48 -19.09 9.60
C GLU A 169 -6.88 -17.60 9.46
N LEU A 170 -7.49 -17.24 8.32
CA LEU A 170 -8.41 -16.12 8.22
C LEU A 170 -9.76 -16.67 8.71
N GLY A 171 -9.99 -16.56 10.01
CA GLY A 171 -11.27 -16.98 10.58
C GLY A 171 -12.43 -16.25 9.91
N ASP A 172 -13.39 -17.01 9.39
CA ASP A 172 -14.80 -16.70 9.06
C ASP A 172 -15.19 -15.24 8.76
N GLU A 173 -14.32 -14.43 8.14
CA GLU A 173 -14.65 -13.06 7.79
C GLU A 173 -15.48 -13.07 6.49
N PRO A 174 -16.62 -12.34 6.46
CA PRO A 174 -17.51 -12.36 5.32
C PRO A 174 -16.80 -11.79 4.09
N ILE A 175 -16.70 -12.61 3.04
CA ILE A 175 -16.25 -12.17 1.72
C ILE A 175 -17.30 -11.19 1.20
N LEU A 176 -16.88 -9.96 0.90
CA LEU A 176 -17.79 -8.95 0.35
C LEU A 176 -18.11 -9.27 -1.12
N PRO A 177 -19.35 -9.00 -1.59
CA PRO A 177 -19.71 -9.05 -3.00
C PRO A 177 -19.18 -7.83 -3.76
N LEU A 178 -17.86 -7.68 -3.79
CA LEU A 178 -17.18 -6.77 -4.70
C LEU A 178 -17.08 -7.39 -6.11
N PRO A 179 -17.07 -6.58 -7.18
CA PRO A 179 -16.93 -7.09 -8.53
C PRO A 179 -15.68 -7.98 -8.75
N SER A 180 -14.59 -7.76 -8.02
CA SER A 180 -13.42 -8.66 -8.01
C SER A 180 -13.69 -10.07 -7.49
N ASN A 181 -14.67 -10.22 -6.59
CA ASN A 181 -15.06 -11.47 -5.96
C ASN A 181 -16.23 -12.15 -6.69
N ILE A 182 -16.73 -11.52 -7.76
CA ILE A 182 -17.78 -12.02 -8.63
C ILE A 182 -17.13 -12.44 -9.95
N SER A 183 -17.56 -13.57 -10.53
CA SER A 183 -16.98 -14.00 -11.81
C SER A 183 -17.30 -13.00 -12.93
N THR A 184 -16.35 -12.78 -13.84
CA THR A 184 -16.52 -11.85 -14.97
C THR A 184 -17.70 -12.22 -15.87
N ASN A 185 -18.02 -13.51 -15.97
CA ASN A 185 -19.19 -14.02 -16.69
C ASN A 185 -20.48 -13.59 -16.00
N GLN A 186 -20.59 -13.76 -14.67
CA GLN A 186 -21.73 -13.26 -13.90
C GLN A 186 -21.85 -11.73 -14.02
N CYS A 187 -20.75 -10.98 -13.95
CA CYS A 187 -20.79 -9.53 -14.14
C CYS A 187 -21.31 -9.10 -15.53
N ARG A 188 -21.10 -9.92 -16.57
CA ARG A 188 -21.66 -9.70 -17.91
C ARG A 188 -23.13 -10.08 -17.99
N ASP A 189 -23.48 -11.24 -17.47
CA ASP A 189 -24.85 -11.78 -17.53
C ASP A 189 -25.85 -10.87 -16.79
N HIS A 190 -25.39 -10.20 -15.73
CA HIS A 190 -26.23 -9.30 -14.91
C HIS A 190 -26.06 -7.81 -15.30
N GLY A 191 -25.32 -7.51 -16.38
CA GLY A 191 -25.16 -6.13 -16.88
C GLY A 191 -24.34 -5.20 -15.98
N VAL A 192 -23.63 -5.73 -14.98
CA VAL A 192 -22.84 -4.96 -14.00
C VAL A 192 -21.35 -4.84 -14.39
N SER A 193 -21.01 -5.09 -15.65
CA SER A 193 -19.63 -5.04 -16.14
C SER A 193 -18.95 -3.68 -15.93
N TYR A 194 -19.72 -2.59 -15.97
CA TYR A 194 -19.19 -1.25 -15.69
C TYR A 194 -18.68 -1.12 -14.25
N LEU A 195 -19.21 -1.88 -13.27
CA LEU A 195 -18.73 -1.86 -11.88
C LEU A 195 -17.27 -2.35 -11.78
N VAL A 196 -16.89 -3.31 -12.62
CA VAL A 196 -15.52 -3.85 -12.68
C VAL A 196 -14.54 -2.75 -13.08
N ASP A 197 -14.88 -1.94 -14.08
CA ASP A 197 -14.03 -0.83 -14.53
C ASP A 197 -13.91 0.28 -13.47
N HIS A 198 -15.01 0.55 -12.75
CA HIS A 198 -15.00 1.53 -11.65
C HIS A 198 -14.16 1.03 -10.47
N GLU A 199 -14.30 -0.25 -10.10
CA GLU A 199 -13.49 -0.85 -9.06
C GLU A 199 -12.00 -0.85 -9.44
N LEU A 200 -11.67 -1.20 -10.69
CA LEU A 200 -10.28 -1.19 -11.17
C LEU A 200 -9.63 0.19 -11.00
N LYS A 201 -10.33 1.26 -11.38
CA LYS A 201 -9.88 2.64 -11.19
C LYS A 201 -9.68 2.99 -9.72
N LEU A 202 -10.59 2.56 -8.84
CA LEU A 202 -10.47 2.79 -7.40
C LEU A 202 -9.31 2.00 -6.78
N ARG A 203 -9.09 0.74 -7.19
CA ARG A 203 -7.94 -0.08 -6.76
C ARG A 203 -6.62 0.54 -7.24
N GLN A 204 -6.58 1.10 -8.45
CA GLN A 204 -5.41 1.85 -8.91
C GLN A 204 -5.13 3.06 -8.01
N GLY A 205 -6.16 3.83 -7.63
CA GLY A 205 -6.02 4.93 -6.69
C GLY A 205 -5.54 4.48 -5.30
N GLN A 206 -6.05 3.35 -4.79
CA GLN A 206 -5.61 2.76 -3.53
C GLN A 206 -4.14 2.31 -3.59
N ALA A 207 -3.71 1.70 -4.70
CA ALA A 207 -2.31 1.34 -4.91
C ALA A 207 -1.41 2.58 -4.96
N ASN A 208 -1.86 3.66 -5.59
CA ASN A 208 -1.14 4.93 -5.61
C ASN A 208 -0.99 5.52 -4.19
N ASP A 209 -2.03 5.47 -3.36
CA ASP A 209 -1.98 5.93 -1.97
C ASP A 209 -1.00 5.08 -1.14
N ALA A 210 -1.04 3.75 -1.29
CA ALA A 210 -0.11 2.84 -0.64
C ALA A 210 1.35 3.10 -1.06
N LEU A 211 1.60 3.28 -2.36
CA LEU A 211 2.92 3.63 -2.88
C LEU A 211 3.39 4.98 -2.36
N HIS A 212 2.49 5.97 -2.27
CA HIS A 212 2.82 7.27 -1.70
C HIS A 212 3.25 7.14 -0.23
N ASN A 213 2.51 6.39 0.58
CA ASN A 213 2.87 6.15 1.98
C ASN A 213 4.24 5.47 2.12
N ILE A 214 4.52 4.44 1.32
CA ILE A 214 5.84 3.78 1.31
C ILE A 214 6.95 4.76 0.94
N ARG A 215 6.72 5.64 -0.05
CA ARG A 215 7.70 6.66 -0.44
C ARG A 215 7.95 7.69 0.65
N ILE A 216 6.91 8.12 1.36
CA ILE A 216 7.04 9.04 2.51
C ILE A 216 7.85 8.38 3.63
N ASP A 217 7.54 7.14 3.98
CA ASP A 217 8.28 6.39 5.00
C ASP A 217 9.75 6.20 4.61
N LEU A 218 10.01 5.90 3.33
CA LEU A 218 11.37 5.80 2.80
C LEU A 218 12.10 7.14 2.85
N GLY A 219 11.45 8.23 2.46
CA GLY A 219 12.00 9.59 2.55
C GLY A 219 12.36 9.97 3.98
N HIS A 220 11.50 9.65 4.94
CA HIS A 220 11.78 9.86 6.36
C HIS A 220 12.97 9.03 6.84
N ARG A 221 13.07 7.75 6.46
CA ARG A 221 14.23 6.91 6.80
C ARG A 221 15.52 7.41 6.15
N SER A 222 15.46 7.85 4.90
CA SER A 222 16.60 8.45 4.18
C SER A 222 17.09 9.72 4.89
N PHE A 223 16.17 10.60 5.25
CA PHE A 223 16.49 11.81 6.01
C PHE A 223 17.14 11.48 7.37
N LEU A 224 16.60 10.51 8.11
CA LEU A 224 17.20 10.05 9.37
C LEU A 224 18.61 9.50 9.16
N TYR A 225 18.84 8.75 8.08
CA TYR A 225 20.17 8.27 7.73
C TYR A 225 21.15 9.42 7.46
N CYS A 226 20.79 10.38 6.61
CA CYS A 226 21.62 11.55 6.32
C CYS A 226 21.89 12.41 7.56
N THR A 227 20.91 12.57 8.45
CA THR A 227 21.06 13.43 9.64
C THR A 227 21.74 12.75 10.82
N ALA A 228 21.47 11.47 11.07
CA ALA A 228 22.01 10.74 12.22
C ALA A 228 23.35 10.05 11.93
N VAL A 229 23.57 9.57 10.69
CA VAL A 229 24.77 8.83 10.30
C VAL A 229 25.79 9.75 9.62
N CYS A 230 25.35 10.66 8.74
CA CYS A 230 26.24 11.53 7.98
C CYS A 230 26.55 12.90 8.63
N GLN A 231 26.05 13.23 9.83
CA GLN A 231 26.59 14.36 10.59
C GLN A 231 28.01 14.04 11.10
N ALA A 232 28.99 14.13 10.20
CA ALA A 232 30.29 14.66 10.54
C ALA A 232 30.07 16.12 10.95
N LYS A 233 29.76 16.35 12.23
CA LYS A 233 29.92 17.68 12.83
C LYS A 233 31.36 18.10 12.56
N HIS A 234 31.54 19.02 11.62
CA HIS A 234 32.71 19.87 11.58
C HIS A 234 32.77 20.60 12.92
N SER A 235 33.63 20.13 13.81
CA SER A 235 34.10 20.80 15.02
C SER A 235 35.55 20.38 15.25
#